data_AF-C3X6S0-F1
#
_entry.id   AF-C3X6S0-F1
#
_cell.length_a   1.000
_cell.length_b   1.000
_cell.length_c   1.000
_cell.angle_alpha   90.00
_cell.angle_beta   90.00
_cell.angle_gamma   90.00
#
_symmetry.space_group_name_H-M   'P 1'
#
loop_
_entity.id
_entity.type
_entity.pdbx_description
1 polymer ?
#
loop_
_entity_poly.entity_id
_entity_poly.type
_entity_poly.pdbx_seq_one_letter_code
_entity_poly.pdbx_strand_id
1 'polypeptide(L)'
;MPNHFEFFNLPVQFAIDGNLLDNAYREIQNLVHPDRFVTATEAEKRTAMQWATMANDAYQILKNPLRRSAYLCELNGYDVQKETHVSMEPAFLMQQMEWRESLENAKATKNGALLEKLDQKQQNLRREQLQMIENLLNRRQFQTAIPEIRKMMFLEKFGEEIRQAFDELDSTN
;
A
#
# COMPACT_ATOMS: atom_id res chain seq x y z
N MET A 1 -16.60 -12.97 10.36
CA MET A 1 -15.56 -12.26 11.12
C MET A 1 -15.70 -10.78 10.81
N PRO A 2 -15.42 -9.87 11.76
CA PRO A 2 -15.39 -8.44 11.47
C PRO A 2 -14.38 -8.15 10.37
N ASN A 3 -14.63 -7.13 9.56
CA ASN A 3 -13.63 -6.63 8.62
C ASN A 3 -12.48 -5.92 9.36
N HIS A 4 -11.38 -5.60 8.68
CA HIS A 4 -10.20 -5.01 9.32
C HIS A 4 -10.47 -3.64 9.97
N PHE A 5 -11.38 -2.84 9.43
CA PHE A 5 -11.76 -1.56 10.04
C PHE A 5 -12.55 -1.80 11.34
N GLU A 6 -13.54 -2.68 11.29
CA GLU A 6 -14.33 -3.07 12.46
C GLU A 6 -13.45 -3.71 13.55
N PHE A 7 -12.43 -4.47 13.15
CA PHE A 7 -11.46 -5.07 14.07
C PHE A 7 -10.70 -4.03 14.90
N PHE A 8 -10.37 -2.88 14.32
CA PHE A 8 -9.75 -1.75 15.03
C PHE A 8 -10.75 -0.69 15.50
N ASN A 9 -12.06 -0.95 15.40
CA ASN A 9 -13.11 0.01 15.70
C ASN A 9 -12.95 1.35 14.94
N LEU A 10 -12.57 1.26 13.66
CA LEU A 10 -12.40 2.39 12.75
C LEU A 10 -13.56 2.47 11.74
N PRO A 11 -13.90 3.67 11.24
CA PRO A 11 -14.87 3.81 10.17
C PRO A 11 -14.36 3.17 8.87
N VAL A 12 -15.25 2.51 8.12
CA VAL A 12 -14.94 1.90 6.81
C VAL A 12 -14.85 2.99 5.75
N GLN A 13 -13.67 3.59 5.60
CA GLN A 13 -13.41 4.66 4.64
C GLN A 13 -11.93 4.69 4.21
N PHE A 14 -11.63 5.36 3.11
CA PHE A 14 -10.25 5.46 2.63
C PHE A 14 -9.38 6.35 3.53
N ALA A 15 -9.90 7.49 3.98
CA ALA A 15 -9.17 8.38 4.87
C ALA A 15 -9.10 7.79 6.28
N ILE A 16 -7.90 7.43 6.74
CA ILE A 16 -7.65 6.95 8.10
C ILE A 16 -6.63 7.88 8.77
N ASP A 17 -6.92 8.26 10.02
CA ASP A 17 -5.91 8.87 10.89
C ASP A 17 -4.88 7.81 11.30
N GLY A 18 -3.64 7.98 10.85
CA GLY A 18 -2.55 7.06 11.16
C GLY A 18 -2.27 6.90 12.65
N ASN A 19 -2.48 7.95 13.46
CA ASN A 19 -2.28 7.88 14.90
C ASN A 19 -3.36 7.02 15.56
N LEU A 20 -4.61 7.13 15.11
CA LEU A 20 -5.70 6.29 15.62
C LEU A 20 -5.46 4.82 15.27
N LEU A 21 -5.02 4.53 14.04
CA LEU A 21 -4.67 3.17 13.63
C LEU A 21 -3.50 2.61 14.44
N ASP A 22 -2.44 3.39 14.64
CA ASP A 22 -1.27 3.00 15.43
C ASP A 22 -1.63 2.72 16.90
N ASN A 23 -2.49 3.55 17.49
CA ASN A 23 -2.96 3.36 18.86
C ASN A 23 -3.82 2.11 18.99
N ALA A 24 -4.82 1.92 18.12
CA ALA A 24 -5.68 0.74 18.12
C ALA A 24 -4.86 -0.55 17.93
N TYR A 25 -3.84 -0.52 17.06
CA TYR A 25 -2.93 -1.64 16.88
C TYR A 25 -2.13 -1.95 18.14
N ARG A 26 -1.55 -0.94 18.80
CA ARG A 26 -0.79 -1.11 20.05
C ARG A 26 -1.65 -1.67 21.17
N GLU A 27 -2.89 -1.24 21.30
CA GLU A 27 -3.83 -1.76 22.29
C GLU A 27 -4.05 -3.26 22.11
N ILE A 28 -4.30 -3.70 20.88
CA ILE A 28 -4.50 -5.12 20.57
C ILE A 28 -3.21 -5.91 20.82
N GLN A 29 -2.05 -5.43 20.37
CA GLN A 29 -0.75 -6.07 20.62
C GLN A 29 -0.48 -6.24 22.11
N ASN A 30 -0.81 -5.23 22.93
CA ASN A 30 -0.67 -5.31 24.38
C ASN A 30 -1.61 -6.36 24.99
N LEU A 31 -2.82 -6.55 24.45
CA LEU A 31 -3.76 -7.57 24.94
C LEU A 31 -3.32 -8.99 24.61
N VAL A 32 -2.67 -9.19 23.45
CA VAL A 32 -2.28 -10.51 22.92
C VAL A 32 -0.80 -10.84 23.10
N HIS A 33 -0.04 -9.99 23.79
CA HIS A 33 1.39 -10.16 23.97
C HIS A 33 1.74 -11.50 24.63
N PRO A 34 2.70 -12.29 24.10
CA PRO A 34 3.04 -13.62 24.63
C PRO A 34 3.32 -13.66 26.13
N ASP A 35 3.95 -12.61 26.68
CA ASP A 35 4.26 -12.50 28.11
C ASP A 35 3.02 -12.54 29.02
N ARG A 36 1.85 -12.12 28.52
CA ARG A 36 0.59 -12.21 29.27
C ARG A 36 0.03 -13.62 29.36
N PHE A 37 0.49 -14.50 28.47
CA PHE A 37 -0.01 -15.86 28.35
C PHE A 37 1.02 -16.91 28.80
N VAL A 38 2.11 -16.54 29.47
CA VAL A 38 3.14 -17.50 29.93
C VAL A 38 2.54 -18.63 30.76
N THR A 39 1.64 -18.31 31.68
CA THR A 39 0.91 -19.25 32.56
C THR A 39 -0.42 -19.75 31.97
N ALA A 40 -0.79 -19.29 30.77
CA ALA A 40 -2.05 -19.66 30.13
C ALA A 40 -2.00 -21.07 29.53
N THR A 41 -3.17 -21.64 29.30
CA THR A 41 -3.34 -22.92 28.61
C THR A 41 -2.86 -22.84 27.16
N GLU A 42 -2.57 -23.99 26.54
CA GLU A 42 -2.19 -24.03 25.13
C GLU A 42 -3.29 -23.49 24.20
N ALA A 43 -4.57 -23.69 24.57
CA ALA A 43 -5.70 -23.16 23.83
C ALA A 43 -5.70 -21.63 23.84
N GLU A 44 -5.50 -21.00 25.01
CA GLU A 44 -5.44 -19.54 25.15
C GLU A 44 -4.23 -18.95 24.42
N LYS A 45 -3.06 -19.60 24.52
CA LYS A 45 -1.86 -19.21 23.76
C LYS A 45 -2.10 -19.22 22.26
N ARG A 46 -2.80 -20.25 21.76
CA ARG A 46 -3.15 -20.37 20.34
C ARG A 46 -4.11 -19.27 19.89
N THR A 47 -5.13 -18.97 20.69
CA THR A 47 -6.08 -17.89 20.40
C THR A 47 -5.38 -16.53 20.39
N ALA A 48 -4.50 -16.26 21.36
CA ALA A 48 -3.70 -15.04 21.40
C ALA A 48 -2.82 -14.89 20.15
N MET A 49 -2.15 -15.96 19.73
CA MET A 49 -1.35 -15.97 18.49
C MET A 49 -2.20 -15.65 17.25
N GLN A 50 -3.38 -16.28 17.12
CA GLN A 50 -4.28 -16.00 15.99
C GLN A 50 -4.71 -14.53 15.95
N TRP A 51 -5.01 -13.94 17.11
CA TRP A 51 -5.36 -12.53 17.19
C TRP A 51 -4.17 -11.62 16.86
N ALA A 52 -2.97 -11.95 17.31
CA ALA A 52 -1.75 -11.20 16.97
C ALA A 52 -1.51 -11.20 15.46
N THR A 53 -1.63 -12.35 14.80
CA THR A 53 -1.52 -12.46 13.34
C THR A 53 -2.59 -11.63 12.63
N MET A 54 -3.85 -11.78 13.03
CA MET A 54 -4.96 -11.02 12.42
C MET A 54 -4.78 -9.50 12.61
N ALA A 55 -4.29 -9.05 13.77
CA ALA A 55 -3.99 -7.65 14.02
C ALA A 55 -2.86 -7.14 13.13
N ASN A 56 -1.78 -7.92 12.97
CA ASN A 56 -0.69 -7.55 12.08
C ASN A 56 -1.16 -7.40 10.65
N ASP A 57 -1.90 -8.39 10.14
CA ASP A 57 -2.38 -8.39 8.75
C ASP A 57 -3.31 -7.20 8.50
N ALA A 58 -4.31 -7.00 9.37
CA ALA A 58 -5.23 -5.88 9.31
C ALA A 58 -4.49 -4.53 9.34
N TYR A 59 -3.51 -4.38 10.24
CA TYR A 59 -2.73 -3.16 10.37
C TYR A 59 -1.92 -2.87 9.11
N GLN A 60 -1.23 -3.87 8.56
CA GLN A 60 -0.44 -3.72 7.34
C GLN A 60 -1.30 -3.36 6.11
N ILE A 61 -2.53 -3.90 6.03
CA ILE A 61 -3.47 -3.55 4.97
C ILE A 61 -3.96 -2.11 5.12
N LEU A 62 -4.41 -1.71 6.31
CA LEU A 62 -5.00 -0.38 6.53
C LEU A 62 -3.96 0.76 6.51
N LYS A 63 -2.72 0.48 6.93
CA LYS A 63 -1.63 1.47 6.95
C LYS A 63 -1.16 1.84 5.56
N ASN A 64 -1.12 0.88 4.63
CA ASN A 64 -0.68 1.12 3.26
C ASN A 64 -1.86 1.62 2.41
N PRO A 65 -1.84 2.85 1.86
CA PRO A 65 -2.96 3.40 1.10
C PRO A 65 -3.36 2.57 -0.13
N LEU A 66 -2.38 1.98 -0.84
CA LEU A 66 -2.65 1.10 -1.98
C LEU A 66 -3.38 -0.17 -1.53
N ARG A 67 -2.87 -0.88 -0.51
CA ARG A 67 -3.52 -2.09 0.03
C ARG A 67 -4.91 -1.78 0.58
N ARG A 68 -5.05 -0.67 1.31
CA ARG A 68 -6.33 -0.18 1.82
C ARG A 68 -7.32 0.12 0.70
N SER A 69 -6.89 0.74 -0.40
CA SER A 69 -7.78 1.01 -1.55
C SER A 69 -8.31 -0.27 -2.17
N ALA A 70 -7.44 -1.27 -2.37
CA ALA A 70 -7.83 -2.57 -2.90
C ALA A 70 -8.78 -3.32 -1.95
N TYR A 71 -8.49 -3.27 -0.65
CA TYR A 71 -9.34 -3.88 0.38
C TYR A 71 -10.74 -3.26 0.44
N LEU A 72 -10.84 -1.92 0.30
CA LEU A 72 -12.14 -1.25 0.22
C LEU A 72 -12.95 -1.68 -1.01
N CYS A 73 -12.30 -1.87 -2.16
CA CYS A 73 -12.96 -2.45 -3.34
C CYS A 73 -13.45 -3.88 -3.05
N GLU A 74 -12.61 -4.73 -2.44
CA GLU A 74 -12.94 -6.12 -2.11
C GLU A 74 -14.15 -6.22 -1.17
N LEU A 75 -14.20 -5.38 -0.12
CA LEU A 75 -15.35 -5.30 0.79
C LEU A 75 -16.66 -4.94 0.09
N ASN A 76 -16.59 -4.31 -1.09
CA ASN A 76 -17.75 -3.94 -1.90
C ASN A 76 -17.95 -4.89 -3.10
N GLY A 77 -17.29 -6.04 -3.13
CA GLY A 77 -17.46 -7.08 -4.15
C GLY A 77 -16.62 -6.87 -5.42
N TYR A 78 -15.67 -5.92 -5.41
CA TYR A 78 -14.79 -5.62 -6.54
C TYR A 78 -13.38 -6.12 -6.28
N ASP A 79 -12.95 -7.12 -7.03
CA ASP A 79 -11.63 -7.73 -6.88
C ASP A 79 -10.62 -7.10 -7.85
N VAL A 80 -9.72 -6.29 -7.32
CA VAL A 80 -8.69 -5.58 -8.10
C VAL A 80 -7.73 -6.56 -8.79
N GLN A 81 -7.55 -7.78 -8.27
CA GLN A 81 -6.64 -8.79 -8.83
C GLN A 81 -7.31 -9.60 -9.95
N LYS A 82 -8.60 -9.93 -9.82
CA LYS A 82 -9.32 -10.75 -10.82
C LYS A 82 -9.55 -10.08 -12.16
N GLU A 83 -9.61 -8.76 -12.24
CA GLU A 83 -9.81 -8.07 -13.51
C GLU A 83 -8.54 -8.04 -14.39
N THR A 84 -7.89 -9.17 -14.66
CA THR A 84 -6.65 -9.27 -15.45
C THR A 84 -6.69 -8.55 -16.81
N HIS A 85 -7.89 -8.26 -17.34
CA HIS A 85 -8.15 -7.59 -18.62
C HIS A 85 -8.53 -6.11 -18.53
N VAL A 86 -8.15 -5.38 -17.48
CA VAL A 86 -8.06 -3.91 -17.62
C VAL A 86 -6.93 -3.62 -18.61
N SER A 87 -7.30 -3.46 -19.89
CA SER A 87 -6.42 -2.92 -20.91
C SER A 87 -5.95 -1.57 -20.40
N MET A 88 -4.69 -1.49 -19.98
CA MET A 88 -4.14 -0.23 -19.54
C MET A 88 -4.07 0.70 -20.74
N GLU A 89 -4.48 1.96 -20.53
CA GLU A 89 -4.47 2.99 -21.55
C GLU A 89 -3.08 3.05 -22.23
N PRO A 90 -2.99 3.01 -23.58
CA PRO A 90 -1.72 3.03 -24.29
C PRO A 90 -0.80 4.18 -23.88
N ALA A 91 -1.38 5.34 -23.58
CA ALA A 91 -0.66 6.52 -23.09
C ALA A 91 0.10 6.24 -21.78
N PHE A 92 -0.49 5.47 -20.86
CA PHE A 92 0.15 5.11 -19.60
C PHE A 92 1.30 4.11 -19.81
N LEU A 93 1.14 3.15 -20.72
CA LEU A 93 2.21 2.20 -21.07
C LEU A 93 3.40 2.92 -21.71
N MET A 94 3.16 3.85 -22.62
CA MET A 94 4.21 4.69 -23.19
C MET A 94 4.94 5.49 -22.11
N GLN A 95 4.18 6.11 -21.21
CA GLN A 95 4.75 6.86 -20.11
C GLN A 95 5.63 5.98 -19.19
N GLN A 96 5.24 4.74 -18.92
CA GLN A 96 6.08 3.79 -18.17
C GLN A 96 7.37 3.45 -18.90
N MET A 97 7.35 3.31 -20.22
CA MET A 97 8.55 3.05 -21.01
C MET A 97 9.53 4.23 -20.92
N GLU A 98 9.04 5.46 -21.08
CA GLU A 98 9.86 6.68 -20.95
C GLU A 98 10.50 6.81 -19.56
N TRP A 99 9.75 6.45 -18.51
CA TRP A 99 10.27 6.45 -17.14
C TRP A 99 11.39 5.43 -16.94
N ARG A 100 11.22 4.21 -17.47
CA ARG A 100 12.25 3.16 -17.40
C ARG A 100 13.50 3.58 -18.16
N GLU A 101 13.36 4.13 -19.37
CA GLU A 101 14.50 4.65 -20.13
C GLU A 101 15.23 5.76 -19.37
N SER A 102 14.50 6.68 -18.74
CA SER A 102 15.09 7.75 -17.94
C SER A 102 15.85 7.21 -16.72
N LEU A 103 15.30 6.17 -16.06
CA LEU A 103 15.94 5.52 -14.92
C LEU A 103 17.23 4.81 -15.35
N GLU A 104 17.19 4.03 -16.44
CA GLU A 104 18.38 3.36 -16.98
C GLU A 104 19.47 4.36 -17.37
N ASN A 105 19.11 5.47 -18.00
CA ASN A 105 20.05 6.54 -18.34
C ASN A 105 20.67 7.16 -17.08
N ALA A 106 19.87 7.43 -16.05
CA ALA A 106 20.37 7.97 -14.78
C ALA A 106 21.34 7.00 -14.08
N LYS A 107 21.05 5.69 -14.10
CA LYS A 107 21.95 4.63 -13.63
C LYS A 107 23.26 4.58 -14.43
N ALA A 108 23.16 4.53 -15.76
CA ALA A 108 24.31 4.43 -16.66
C ALA A 108 25.27 5.63 -16.54
N THR A 109 24.71 6.83 -16.34
CA THR A 109 25.48 8.07 -16.19
C THR A 109 25.88 8.38 -14.74
N LYS A 110 25.48 7.53 -13.78
CA LYS A 110 25.65 7.75 -12.34
C LYS A 110 25.17 9.13 -11.87
N ASN A 111 24.07 9.60 -12.45
CA ASN A 111 23.61 10.96 -12.26
C ASN A 111 22.55 11.03 -11.15
N GLY A 112 22.99 11.28 -9.92
CA GLY A 112 22.10 11.44 -8.76
C GLY A 112 21.06 12.55 -8.94
N ALA A 113 21.40 13.65 -9.59
CA ALA A 113 20.45 14.75 -9.83
C ALA A 113 19.32 14.36 -10.80
N LEU A 114 19.57 13.45 -11.75
CA LEU A 114 18.51 12.89 -12.60
C LEU A 114 17.61 11.94 -11.80
N LEU A 115 18.17 11.10 -10.92
CA LEU A 115 17.38 10.24 -10.03
C LEU A 115 16.51 11.05 -9.08
N GLU A 116 17.03 12.12 -8.48
CA GLU A 116 16.25 13.01 -7.61
C GLU A 116 15.06 13.64 -8.36
N LYS A 117 15.26 14.07 -9.61
CA LYS A 117 14.17 14.59 -10.44
C LYS A 117 13.13 13.53 -10.76
N LEU A 118 13.55 12.30 -11.04
CA LEU A 118 12.65 11.17 -11.29
C LEU A 118 11.87 10.80 -10.03
N ASP A 119 12.53 10.75 -8.88
CA ASP A 119 11.88 10.49 -7.60
C ASP A 119 10.84 11.55 -7.27
N GLN A 120 11.19 12.84 -7.40
CA GLN A 120 10.26 13.93 -7.15
C GLN A 120 9.04 13.87 -8.10
N LYS A 121 9.25 13.54 -9.38
CA LYS A 121 8.17 13.35 -10.35
C LYS A 121 7.29 12.16 -9.97
N GLN A 122 7.89 11.04 -9.57
CA GLN A 122 7.18 9.85 -9.11
C GLN A 122 6.32 10.16 -7.88
N GLN A 123 6.87 10.87 -6.89
CA GLN A 123 6.16 11.22 -5.67
C GLN A 123 4.96 12.14 -5.93
N ASN A 124 5.08 13.08 -6.88
CA ASN A 124 3.98 13.95 -7.27
C ASN A 124 2.85 13.17 -7.94
N LEU A 125 3.19 12.33 -8.92
CA LEU A 125 2.21 11.46 -9.59
C LEU A 125 1.53 10.51 -8.60
N ARG A 126 2.30 9.94 -7.66
CA ARG A 126 1.78 9.10 -6.58
C ARG A 126 0.72 9.84 -5.76
N ARG A 127 0.97 11.10 -5.41
CA ARG A 127 0.05 11.93 -4.63
C ARG A 127 -1.25 12.22 -5.40
N GLU A 128 -1.13 12.61 -6.66
CA GLU A 128 -2.26 12.86 -7.56
C GLU A 128 -3.11 11.60 -7.75
N GLN A 129 -2.45 10.46 -7.98
CA GLN A 129 -3.11 9.17 -8.15
C GLN A 129 -3.88 8.74 -6.89
N LEU A 130 -3.29 8.93 -5.70
CA LEU A 130 -3.97 8.65 -4.43
C LEU A 130 -5.19 9.53 -4.21
N GLN A 131 -5.09 10.82 -4.54
CA GLN A 131 -6.22 11.74 -4.42
C GLN A 131 -7.35 11.38 -5.39
N MET A 132 -7.02 10.93 -6.60
CA MET A 132 -8.02 10.41 -7.55
C MET A 132 -8.72 9.17 -7.00
N ILE A 133 -7.95 8.19 -6.50
CA ILE A 133 -8.49 6.96 -5.89
C ILE A 133 -9.40 7.31 -4.71
N GLU A 134 -8.96 8.19 -3.81
CA GLU A 134 -9.76 8.63 -2.66
C GLU A 134 -11.11 9.22 -3.10
N ASN A 135 -11.10 10.11 -4.09
CA ASN A 135 -12.32 10.71 -4.63
C ASN A 135 -13.29 9.67 -5.21
N LEU A 136 -12.77 8.69 -5.96
CA LEU A 136 -13.58 7.61 -6.53
C LEU A 136 -14.19 6.72 -5.43
N LEU A 137 -13.40 6.34 -4.43
CA LEU A 137 -13.85 5.52 -3.31
C LEU A 137 -14.89 6.25 -2.45
N ASN A 138 -14.70 7.55 -2.18
CA ASN A 138 -15.67 8.37 -1.45
C ASN A 138 -17.01 8.48 -2.18
N ARG A 139 -17.00 8.46 -3.52
CA ARG A 139 -18.19 8.44 -4.36
C ARG A 139 -18.75 7.03 -4.60
N ARG A 140 -18.19 6.00 -3.95
CA ARG A 140 -18.54 4.57 -4.11
C ARG A 140 -18.41 4.07 -5.56
N GLN A 141 -17.53 4.69 -6.36
CA GLN A 141 -17.27 4.30 -7.73
C GLN A 141 -16.15 3.26 -7.79
N PHE A 142 -16.39 2.09 -7.19
CA PHE A 142 -15.37 1.06 -7.01
C PHE A 142 -14.88 0.46 -8.33
N GLN A 143 -15.77 0.21 -9.28
CA GLN A 143 -15.41 -0.32 -10.60
C GLN A 143 -14.44 0.60 -11.35
N THR A 144 -14.69 1.92 -11.33
CA THR A 144 -13.80 2.90 -11.96
C THR A 144 -12.53 3.15 -11.16
N ALA A 145 -12.50 2.81 -9.87
CA ALA A 145 -11.28 2.89 -9.06
C ALA A 145 -10.27 1.77 -9.38
N ILE A 146 -10.73 0.61 -9.86
CA ILE A 146 -9.86 -0.54 -10.21
C ILE A 146 -8.68 -0.14 -11.14
N PRO A 147 -8.90 0.48 -12.32
CA PRO A 147 -7.80 0.88 -13.19
C PRO A 147 -6.84 1.87 -12.51
N GLU A 148 -7.35 2.78 -11.69
CA GLU A 148 -6.54 3.79 -10.98
C GLU A 148 -5.69 3.15 -9.87
N ILE A 149 -6.25 2.20 -9.12
CA ILE A 149 -5.51 1.40 -8.13
C ILE A 149 -4.42 0.59 -8.82
N ARG A 150 -4.67 0.05 -10.01
CA ARG A 150 -3.65 -0.67 -10.78
C ARG A 150 -2.53 0.23 -11.25
N LYS A 151 -2.83 1.41 -11.81
CA LYS A 151 -1.80 2.42 -12.15
C LYS A 151 -0.94 2.74 -10.93
N MET A 152 -1.56 2.87 -9.75
CA MET A 152 -0.85 3.06 -8.49
C MET A 152 0.10 1.90 -8.14
N MET A 153 -0.27 0.63 -8.40
CA MET A 153 0.64 -0.51 -8.22
C MET A 153 1.91 -0.38 -9.05
N PHE A 154 1.80 0.07 -10.30
CA PHE A 154 2.96 0.31 -11.17
C PHE A 154 3.81 1.48 -10.68
N LEU A 155 3.17 2.57 -10.22
CA LEU A 155 3.87 3.72 -9.66
C LEU A 155 4.66 3.36 -8.39
N GLU A 156 4.09 2.52 -7.50
CA GLU A 156 4.81 2.05 -6.30
C GLU A 156 6.01 1.19 -6.68
N LYS A 157 5.84 0.24 -7.63
CA LYS A 157 6.95 -0.57 -8.14
C LYS A 157 8.05 0.29 -8.76
N PHE A 158 7.70 1.29 -9.55
CA PHE A 158 8.69 2.21 -10.13
C PHE A 158 9.43 3.01 -9.04
N GLY A 159 8.72 3.43 -7.99
CA GLY A 159 9.36 4.07 -6.82
C GLY A 159 10.33 3.15 -6.08
N GLU A 160 10.06 1.85 -6.00
CA GLU A 160 11.01 0.86 -5.47
C GLU A 160 12.26 0.75 -6.34
N GLU A 161 12.10 0.72 -7.67
CA GLU A 161 13.21 0.67 -8.63
C GLU A 161 14.10 1.93 -8.55
N ILE A 162 13.51 3.12 -8.34
CA ILE A 162 14.26 4.36 -8.10
C ILE A 162 15.06 4.28 -6.79
N ARG A 163 14.46 3.80 -5.69
CA ARG A 163 15.17 3.65 -4.41
C ARG A 163 16.36 2.70 -4.52
N GLN A 164 16.18 1.57 -5.21
CA GLN A 164 17.28 0.65 -5.50
C GLN A 164 18.39 1.32 -6.31
N ALA A 165 18.03 2.20 -7.26
CA ALA A 165 19.02 2.96 -8.03
C ALA A 165 19.84 3.91 -7.16
N PHE A 166 19.23 4.56 -6.16
CA PHE A 166 19.96 5.36 -5.18
C PHE A 166 20.93 4.51 -4.36
N ASP A 167 20.47 3.38 -3.82
CA ASP A 167 21.30 2.47 -3.02
C ASP A 167 22.52 1.97 -3.82
N GLU A 168 22.35 1.68 -5.11
CA GLU A 168 23.42 1.27 -6.04
C GLU A 168 24.46 2.39 -6.27
N LEU A 169 24.02 3.64 -6.37
CA LEU A 169 24.92 4.80 -6.53
C LEU A 169 25.71 5.07 -5.26
N ASP A 170 25.04 5.04 -4.10
CA ASP A 170 25.69 5.27 -2.81
C ASP A 170 26.69 4.16 -2.47
N SER A 171 26.43 2.93 -2.91
CA SER A 171 27.35 1.79 -2.73
C SER A 171 28.55 1.81 -3.68
N THR A 172 28.54 2.66 -4.72
CA THR A 172 29.64 2.77 -5.69
C THR A 172 30.50 4.04 -5.53
N ASN A 173 30.20 4.87 -4.54
CA ASN A 173 31.03 6.00 -4.08
C ASN A 173 31.80 5.63 -2.80
#